data_AF-A0A849II07-F1
#
_entry.id   AF-A0A849II07-F1
#
_cell.length_a   1.000
_cell.length_b   1.000
_cell.length_c   1.000
_cell.angle_alpha   90.00
_cell.angle_beta   90.00
_cell.angle_gamma   90.00
#
_symmetry.space_group_name_H-M   'P 1'
#
loop_
_entity.id
_entity.type
_entity.pdbx_description
1 polymer ?
#
loop_
_entity_poly.entity_id
_entity_poly.type
_entity_poly.pdbx_seq_one_letter_code
_entity_poly.pdbx_strand_id
1 'polypeptide(L)' 'MKGWTCQAEIEEPGATSRHLVEVTHAELRRFGAGRTPQELVQASLRFLLQREPASAILASFSLSEIEQYFPDFPELV' A
#
# COMPACT_ATOMS: atom_id res chain seq x y z
N MET A 1 3.02 16.89 7.23
CA MET A 1 2.21 15.73 7.68
C MET A 1 3.15 14.78 8.42
N LYS A 2 2.78 14.28 9.62
CA LYS A 2 3.65 13.37 10.38
C LYS A 2 3.29 11.94 10.02
N GLY A 3 4.26 11.13 9.64
CA GLY A 3 4.04 9.75 9.20
C GLY A 3 5.33 9.08 8.77
N TRP A 4 5.16 8.03 7.99
CA TRP A 4 6.25 7.24 7.41
C TRP A 4 6.13 7.24 5.90
N THR A 5 7.28 7.12 5.24
CA THR A 5 7.35 6.75 3.83
C THR A 5 8.01 5.38 3.79
N CYS A 6 7.29 4.38 3.28
CA CYS A 6 7.80 3.04 3.10
C CYS A 6 8.16 2.83 1.64
N GLN A 7 9.33 2.26 1.37
CA GLN A 7 9.69 1.80 0.03
C GLN A 7 9.45 0.29 -0.05
N ALA A 8 8.79 -0.15 -1.11
CA ALA A 8 8.63 -1.55 -1.44
C ALA A 8 9.13 -1.82 -2.85
N GLU A 9 9.70 -3.00 -3.05
CA GLU A 9 10.10 -3.52 -4.36
C GLU A 9 9.36 -4.83 -4.60
N ILE A 10 8.80 -4.98 -5.79
CA ILE A 10 8.07 -6.16 -6.21
C ILE A 10 8.77 -6.73 -7.43
N GLU A 11 9.19 -7.98 -7.33
CA GLU A 11 9.81 -8.74 -8.41
C GLU A 11 8.74 -9.64 -9.05
N GLU A 12 8.53 -9.46 -10.34
CA GLU A 12 7.74 -10.33 -11.20
C GLU A 12 8.65 -10.95 -12.27
N PRO A 13 8.27 -12.06 -12.92
CA PRO A 13 9.06 -12.63 -14.02
C PRO A 13 9.32 -11.58 -15.13
N GLY A 14 10.57 -11.14 -15.25
CA GLY A 14 11.00 -10.19 -16.27
C GLY A 14 10.82 -8.70 -15.93
N ALA A 15 10.35 -8.36 -14.73
CA ALA A 15 10.20 -6.95 -14.32
C ALA A 15 10.35 -6.76 -12.80
N THR A 16 10.88 -5.60 -12.41
CA THR A 16 10.90 -5.14 -11.02
C THR A 16 10.23 -3.77 -10.96
N SER A 17 9.34 -3.58 -10.01
CA SER A 17 8.67 -2.31 -9.73
C SER A 17 9.03 -1.82 -8.32
N ARG A 18 9.02 -0.50 -8.14
CA ARG A 18 9.33 0.14 -6.86
C ARG A 18 8.23 1.15 -6.52
N HIS A 19 7.77 1.10 -5.28
CA HIS A 19 6.66 1.91 -4.79
C HIS A 19 7.05 2.65 -3.52
N LEU A 20 6.74 3.94 -3.46
CA LEU A 20 6.84 4.78 -2.27
C LEU A 20 5.44 4.97 -1.69
N VAL A 21 5.20 4.39 -0.53
CA VAL A 21 3.88 4.42 0.11
C VAL A 21 3.93 5.33 1.32
N GLU A 22 3.13 6.40 1.29
CA GLU A 22 2.96 7.30 2.42
C GLU A 22 1.93 6.74 3.39
N VAL A 23 2.31 6.69 4.67
CA VAL A 23 1.44 6.24 5.75
C VAL A 23 1.43 7.31 6.84
N THR A 24 0.30 7.98 6.99
CA THR A 24 0.09 8.90 8.12
C THR A 24 -0.23 8.13 9.40
N HIS A 25 -0.04 8.79 10.55
CA HIS A 25 -0.48 8.22 11.84
C HIS A 25 -1.99 7.95 11.88
N ALA A 26 -2.79 8.72 11.13
CA ALA A 26 -4.23 8.54 11.06
C ALA A 26 -4.58 7.27 10.28
N GLU A 27 -3.95 7.05 9.13
CA GLU A 27 -4.13 5.85 8.32
C GLU A 27 -3.62 4.60 9.04
N LEU A 28 -2.49 4.68 9.76
CA LEU A 28 -2.02 3.56 10.57
C LEU A 28 -3.03 3.20 11.68
N ARG A 29 -3.65 4.19 12.33
CA ARG A 29 -4.72 3.91 13.31
C ARG A 29 -5.97 3.31 12.67
N ARG A 30 -6.30 3.73 11.44
CA ARG A 30 -7.50 3.30 10.73
C ARG A 30 -7.38 1.90 10.15
N PHE A 31 -6.27 1.62 9.48
CA PHE A 31 -6.05 0.38 8.70
C PHE A 31 -5.05 -0.57 9.35
N GLY A 32 -4.23 -0.09 10.27
CA GLY A 32 -3.10 -0.86 10.79
C GLY A 32 -3.51 -2.10 11.57
N ALA A 33 -4.65 -2.10 12.27
CA ALA A 33 -5.08 -3.24 13.10
C ALA A 33 -3.97 -3.79 14.03
N GLY A 34 -3.15 -2.88 14.59
CA GLY A 34 -2.00 -3.22 15.45
C GLY A 34 -0.68 -3.47 14.70
N ARG A 35 -0.67 -3.44 13.37
CA ARG A 35 0.52 -3.57 12.52
C ARG A 35 1.44 -2.36 12.59
N THR A 36 2.70 -2.59 12.27
CA THR A 36 3.67 -1.56 11.89
C THR A 36 3.31 -0.93 10.54
N PRO A 37 3.82 0.28 10.22
CA PRO A 37 3.67 0.86 8.88
C PRO A 37 4.11 -0.07 7.76
N GLN A 38 5.22 -0.80 7.96
CA GLN A 38 5.76 -1.72 6.96
C GLN A 38 4.83 -2.91 6.70
N GLU A 39 4.30 -3.54 7.76
CA GLU A 39 3.34 -4.65 7.63
C GLU A 39 2.03 -4.20 6.97
N LEU A 40 1.56 -2.99 7.29
CA LEU A 40 0.38 -2.40 6.66
C LEU A 40 0.62 -2.15 5.15
N VAL A 41 1.79 -1.61 4.78
CA VAL A 41 2.16 -1.41 3.37
C VAL A 41 2.27 -2.75 2.63
N GLN A 42 2.87 -3.77 3.26
CA GLN A 42 2.93 -5.10 2.68
C GLN A 42 1.54 -5.73 2.48
N ALA A 43 0.61 -5.54 3.42
CA ALA A 43 -0.77 -5.98 3.26
C ALA A 43 -1.49 -5.22 2.14
N SER A 44 -1.25 -3.92 2.05
CA SER A 44 -1.84 -3.05 1.02
C SER A 44 -1.37 -3.42 -0.39
N LEU A 45 -0.07 -3.67 -0.57
CA LEU A 45 0.46 -4.12 -1.87
C LEU A 45 -0.04 -5.52 -2.24
N ARG A 46 -0.18 -6.44 -1.27
CA ARG A 46 -0.81 -7.75 -1.53
C ARG A 46 -2.26 -7.60 -1.98
N PHE A 47 -3.01 -6.67 -1.41
CA PHE A 47 -4.37 -6.36 -1.83
C PHE A 47 -4.44 -5.85 -3.27
N LEU A 48 -3.52 -4.96 -3.66
CA LEU A 48 -3.46 -4.40 -5.02
C LEU A 48 -3.05 -5.46 -6.05
N LEU A 49 -2.04 -6.28 -5.74
CA LEU A 49 -1.55 -7.35 -6.63
C LEU A 49 -2.59 -8.44 -6.91
N GLN A 50 -3.64 -8.56 -6.11
CA GLN A 50 -4.77 -9.44 -6.41
C GLN A 50 -5.69 -8.89 -7.52
N ARG A 51 -5.55 -7.61 -7.88
CA ARG A 51 -6.46 -6.87 -8.76
C ARG A 51 -5.78 -6.36 -10.02
N GLU A 52 -4.51 -5.96 -9.92
CA GLU A 52 -3.74 -5.38 -11.01
C GLU A 52 -2.27 -5.84 -10.97
N PRO A 53 -1.56 -5.88 -12.12
CA PRO A 53 -0.14 -6.23 -12.15
C PRO A 53 0.71 -5.16 -11.45
N ALA A 54 1.90 -5.52 -10.96
CA ALA A 54 2.74 -4.58 -10.22
C ALA A 54 3.12 -3.34 -11.04
N SER A 55 3.25 -3.49 -12.36
CA SER A 55 3.53 -2.41 -13.30
C SER A 55 2.40 -1.38 -13.46
N ALA A 56 1.17 -1.73 -13.06
CA ALA A 56 0.02 -0.82 -13.06
C ALA A 56 -0.14 -0.05 -11.74
N ILE A 57 0.50 -0.51 -10.66
CA ILE A 57 0.47 0.16 -9.36
C ILE A 57 1.29 1.46 -9.44
N LEU A 58 0.73 2.55 -8.93
CA LEU A 58 1.41 3.85 -8.88
C LEU A 58 2.78 3.75 -8.19
N ALA A 59 3.78 4.45 -8.73
CA ALA A 59 5.13 4.49 -8.14
C ALA A 59 5.17 5.23 -6.79
N SER A 60 4.21 6.10 -6.53
CA SER A 60 4.04 6.82 -5.26
C SER A 60 2.57 7.05 -4.98
N PHE A 61 2.11 6.72 -3.78
CA PHE A 61 0.71 6.89 -3.36
C PHE A 61 0.55 6.81 -1.84
N SER A 62 -0.64 7.17 -1.35
CA SER A 62 -1.09 7.04 0.03
C SER A 62 -2.12 5.93 0.21
N LEU A 63 -2.32 5.46 1.44
CA LEU A 63 -3.37 4.46 1.71
C LEU A 63 -4.77 4.99 1.43
N SER A 64 -4.97 6.29 1.60
CA SER A 64 -6.23 6.96 1.27
C SER A 64 -6.54 6.96 -0.24
N GLU A 65 -5.53 7.01 -1.11
CA GLU A 65 -5.72 6.88 -2.55
C GLU A 65 -6.17 5.47 -2.92
N ILE A 66 -5.64 4.43 -2.27
CA ILE A 66 -6.10 3.04 -2.49
C ILE A 66 -7.61 2.93 -2.24
N GLU A 67 -8.10 3.48 -1.13
CA GLU A 67 -9.54 3.46 -0.79
C GLU A 67 -10.40 4.21 -1.82
N GLN A 68 -9.90 5.28 -2.45
CA GLN A 68 -10.63 6.01 -3.48
C GLN A 68 -10.87 5.16 -4.74
N TYR A 69 -9.89 4.32 -5.12
CA TYR A 69 -10.02 3.41 -6.26
C TYR A 69 -10.66 2.07 -5.88
N PHE A 70 -10.48 1.63 -4.64
CA PHE A 70 -10.96 0.36 -4.12
C PHE A 70 -11.66 0.56 -2.77
N PRO A 71 -12.97 0.91 -2.77
CA PRO A 71 -13.72 1.19 -1.55
C PRO A 71 -13.73 0.07 -0.51
N ASP A 72 -13.55 -1.19 -0.94
CA ASP A 72 -13.51 -2.37 -0.04
C ASP A 72 -12.16 -2.54 0.68
N PHE A 73 -11.15 -1.71 0.37
CA PHE A 73 -9.81 -1.76 0.96
C PHE A 73 -9.80 -1.81 2.51
N PRO A 74 -10.58 -0.97 3.24
CA PRO A 74 -10.55 -0.95 4.70
C PRO A 74 -11.05 -2.24 5.36
N GLU A 75 -11.87 -3.03 4.65
CA GLU A 75 -12.46 -4.27 5.18
C GLU A 75 -11.55 -5.48 4.95
N LEU A 76 -10.66 -5.39 3.96
CA LEU A 76 -9.86 -6.51 3.46
C LEU A 76 -8.39 -6.48 3.88
N VAL A 77 -7.93 -5.37 4.47
CA VAL A 77 -6.53 -5.17 4.87
C VAL A 77 -6.32 -5.26 6.37
#